data_AF-A0A1Y2HA28-F1
#
_entry.id   AF-A0A1Y2HA28-F1
#
_cell.length_a   1.000
_cell.length_b   1.000
_cell.length_c   1.000
_cell.angle_alpha   90.00
_cell.angle_beta   90.00
_cell.angle_gamma   90.00
#
_symmetry.space_group_name_H-M   'P 1'
#
loop_
_entity.id
_entity.type
_entity.pdbx_description
1 polymer ?
#
loop_
_entity_poly.entity_id
_entity_poly.type
_entity_poly.pdbx_seq_one_letter_code
_entity_poly.pdbx_strand_id
1 'polypeptide(L)'
;MQDPPHALKKLRNSLFNSNRQLQHGEKKFAWCVVEALLQFKKVTNGFDPARRVTDDSVHLTAWTKMRVGLAAGVMHEYVAKQIEMDVKPTNNMDQNMINGTVEYIRRVARFYEIMTDTACFKSMDDPRFAELDAIVEWFTVWKKWVDEQVDAAKQLPAATDEEKKAQAAKIKEAKAMFITNEAYEDLCICVHGFKNSAQYLFSEYSFLHVYPRTMSTNSLEAFFALARATGGHDGRVTAKHMLIAHMYFMSMRAYTTHLKRLNTSYVMPTAADLDGDGGGDQNEAGILGDEGGVDKDGDWDVTGSKDWETIEIIGGDGQGGSVGTCRDTAASQARLHDHGFSDLEDEFLVMEYFESMIDCDNFEHIDTFA
;
A
#
# COMPACT_ATOMS: atom_id res chain seq x y z
N MET A 1 -9.06 -0.65 -14.89
CA MET A 1 -9.20 0.24 -13.72
C MET A 1 -7.94 1.08 -13.62
N GLN A 2 -8.03 2.34 -13.19
CA GLN A 2 -6.85 3.19 -12.98
C GLN A 2 -6.24 2.94 -11.60
N ASP A 3 -4.90 2.95 -11.52
CA ASP A 3 -4.16 2.66 -10.29
C ASP A 3 -4.31 3.78 -9.23
N PRO A 4 -4.84 3.50 -8.02
CA PRO A 4 -5.07 4.52 -6.99
C PRO A 4 -3.79 5.26 -6.52
N PRO A 5 -2.64 4.59 -6.27
CA PRO A 5 -1.35 5.24 -6.01
C PRO A 5 -0.93 6.26 -7.08
N HIS A 6 -1.15 5.95 -8.36
CA HIS A 6 -0.90 6.91 -9.44
C HIS A 6 -1.84 8.12 -9.40
N ALA A 7 -3.14 7.91 -9.17
CA ALA A 7 -4.10 9.00 -9.00
C ALA A 7 -3.73 9.92 -7.82
N LEU A 8 -3.36 9.34 -6.67
CA LEU A 8 -2.88 10.07 -5.49
C LEU A 8 -1.67 10.97 -5.82
N LYS A 9 -0.66 10.42 -6.51
CA LYS A 9 0.53 11.18 -6.92
C LYS A 9 0.15 12.37 -7.80
N LYS A 10 -0.76 12.19 -8.77
CA LYS A 10 -1.23 13.26 -9.66
C LYS A 10 -2.03 14.34 -8.92
N LEU A 11 -2.87 13.94 -7.96
CA LEU A 11 -3.63 14.86 -7.09
C LEU A 11 -2.67 15.70 -6.23
N ARG A 12 -1.68 15.08 -5.58
CA ARG A 12 -0.64 15.85 -4.85
C ARG A 12 0.15 16.77 -5.76
N ASN A 13 0.60 16.26 -6.91
CA ASN A 13 1.40 17.04 -7.85
C ASN A 13 0.62 18.23 -8.42
N SER A 14 -0.70 18.13 -8.52
CA SER A 14 -1.57 19.25 -8.93
C SER A 14 -1.58 20.37 -7.89
N LEU A 15 -1.63 20.04 -6.60
CA LEU A 15 -1.54 21.01 -5.50
C LEU A 15 -0.14 21.65 -5.41
N PHE A 16 0.92 20.86 -5.65
CA PHE A 16 2.31 21.34 -5.66
C PHE A 16 2.65 22.27 -6.84
N ASN A 17 1.96 22.13 -7.98
CA ASN A 17 2.35 22.83 -9.20
C ASN A 17 2.09 24.34 -9.09
N SER A 18 3.16 25.14 -9.03
CA SER A 18 3.10 26.60 -8.94
C SER A 18 2.45 27.29 -10.15
N ASN A 19 2.32 26.61 -11.30
CA ASN A 19 1.58 27.13 -12.44
C ASN A 19 0.06 26.99 -12.28
N ARG A 20 -0.40 26.34 -11.19
CA ARG A 20 -1.81 26.20 -10.84
C ARG A 20 -2.15 27.10 -9.66
N GLN A 21 -3.33 27.69 -9.71
CA GLN A 21 -3.88 28.54 -8.66
C GLN A 21 -5.22 27.94 -8.25
N LEU A 22 -5.16 26.75 -7.67
CA LEU A 22 -6.34 25.96 -7.36
C LEU A 22 -7.33 26.79 -6.52
N GLN A 23 -8.58 26.86 -6.96
CA GLN A 23 -9.62 27.65 -6.32
C GLN A 23 -11.02 27.10 -6.63
N HIS A 24 -11.89 27.09 -5.63
CA HIS A 24 -13.31 26.76 -5.76
C HIS A 24 -14.14 27.77 -4.97
N GLY A 25 -14.82 28.67 -5.68
CA GLY A 25 -15.50 29.81 -5.05
C GLY A 25 -14.50 30.69 -4.29
N GLU A 26 -14.73 30.90 -2.99
CA GLU A 26 -13.84 31.68 -2.12
C GLU A 26 -12.67 30.87 -1.54
N LYS A 27 -12.71 29.54 -1.65
CA LYS A 27 -11.68 28.65 -1.10
C LYS A 27 -10.52 28.55 -2.08
N LYS A 28 -9.31 28.83 -1.60
CA LYS A 28 -8.06 28.62 -2.33
C LYS A 28 -7.37 27.37 -1.81
N PHE A 29 -6.62 26.71 -2.67
CA PHE A 29 -5.83 25.53 -2.29
C PHE A 29 -4.38 25.78 -2.69
N ALA A 30 -3.46 25.69 -1.74
CA ALA A 30 -2.09 26.08 -2.00
C ALA A 30 -1.09 25.21 -1.24
N TRP A 31 0.00 24.85 -1.92
CA TRP A 31 1.08 24.08 -1.33
C TRP A 31 1.82 24.82 -0.20
N CYS A 32 1.83 26.15 -0.22
CA CYS A 32 2.47 26.96 0.82
C CYS A 32 1.88 26.71 2.22
N VAL A 33 0.64 26.21 2.33
CA VAL A 33 0.04 25.79 3.60
C VAL A 33 0.76 24.56 4.17
N VAL A 34 1.13 23.60 3.31
CA VAL A 34 1.90 22.41 3.70
C VAL A 34 3.34 22.80 4.07
N GLU A 35 3.94 23.73 3.32
CA GLU A 35 5.25 24.31 3.65
C GLU A 35 5.23 25.00 5.02
N ALA A 36 4.17 25.75 5.33
CA ALA A 36 4.02 26.43 6.63
C ALA A 36 4.01 25.43 7.80
N LEU A 37 3.36 24.27 7.64
CA LEU A 37 3.41 23.20 8.64
C LEU A 37 4.84 22.67 8.84
N LEU A 38 5.58 22.45 7.75
CA LEU A 38 6.98 22.01 7.85
C LEU A 38 7.86 23.05 8.55
N GLN A 39 7.65 24.35 8.27
CA GLN A 39 8.38 25.42 8.94
C GLN A 39 8.04 25.49 10.44
N PHE A 40 6.77 25.38 10.80
CA PHE A 40 6.33 25.32 12.19
C PHE A 40 7.02 24.18 12.95
N LYS A 41 7.09 22.99 12.34
CA LYS A 41 7.79 21.82 12.87
C LYS A 41 9.29 22.07 13.09
N LYS A 42 9.97 22.74 12.16
CA LYS A 42 11.40 23.09 12.28
C LYS A 42 11.68 24.03 13.46
N VAL A 43 10.72 24.91 13.80
CA VAL A 43 10.87 25.86 14.90
C VAL A 43 10.59 25.24 16.27
N THR A 44 9.70 24.25 16.33
CA THR A 44 9.18 23.71 17.61
C THR A 44 10.09 22.67 18.29
N ASN A 45 11.19 22.23 17.67
CA ASN A 45 12.30 21.41 18.25
C ASN A 45 11.93 20.25 19.21
N GLY A 46 10.69 19.76 19.18
CA GLY A 46 10.13 18.81 20.15
C GLY A 46 9.64 17.50 19.53
N PHE A 47 8.91 16.72 20.33
CA PHE A 47 8.24 15.49 19.91
C PHE A 47 7.34 15.79 18.71
N ASP A 48 7.73 15.30 17.54
CA ASP A 48 7.14 15.68 16.26
C ASP A 48 5.76 15.03 16.07
N PRO A 49 4.66 15.79 16.13
CA PRO A 49 3.34 15.24 15.81
C PRO A 49 3.28 14.86 14.32
N ALA A 50 3.85 15.66 13.42
CA ALA A 50 3.78 15.48 11.97
C ALA A 50 4.98 14.72 11.39
N ARG A 51 5.31 13.54 11.94
CA ARG A 51 6.40 12.67 11.43
C ARG A 51 6.32 12.37 9.93
N ARG A 52 5.10 12.36 9.39
CA ARG A 52 4.81 12.08 7.98
C ARG A 52 5.20 13.20 7.02
N VAL A 53 5.33 14.44 7.52
CA VAL A 53 5.73 15.62 6.72
C VAL A 53 7.23 15.84 6.89
N THR A 54 7.99 15.40 5.90
CA THR A 54 9.45 15.55 5.82
C THR A 54 9.83 16.59 4.78
N ASP A 55 11.10 17.03 4.78
CA ASP A 55 11.60 17.96 3.77
C ASP A 55 11.40 17.42 2.33
N ASP A 56 11.72 16.13 2.12
CA ASP A 56 11.51 15.42 0.85
C ASP A 56 10.05 15.34 0.39
N SER A 57 9.12 15.35 1.35
CA SER A 57 7.68 15.27 1.07
C SER A 57 7.09 16.62 0.65
N VAL A 58 7.76 17.73 0.98
CA VAL A 58 7.34 19.10 0.71
C VAL A 58 8.09 19.71 -0.47
N HIS A 59 9.42 19.59 -0.49
CA HIS A 59 10.26 20.11 -1.57
C HIS A 59 10.44 19.05 -2.67
N LEU A 60 9.40 18.90 -3.49
CA LEU A 60 9.33 17.81 -4.45
C LEU A 60 10.35 17.95 -5.60
N THR A 61 11.29 16.99 -5.69
CA THR A 61 12.17 16.77 -6.84
C THR A 61 11.52 15.84 -7.87
N ALA A 62 12.12 15.69 -9.05
CA ALA A 62 11.64 14.73 -10.06
C ALA A 62 11.51 13.30 -9.49
N TRP A 63 12.41 12.91 -8.57
CA TRP A 63 12.41 11.61 -7.92
C TRP A 63 11.34 11.51 -6.83
N THR A 64 11.23 12.50 -5.93
CA THR A 64 10.27 12.43 -4.83
C THR A 64 8.82 12.57 -5.30
N LYS A 65 8.58 13.19 -6.47
CA LYS A 65 7.28 13.16 -7.16
C LYS A 65 6.79 11.76 -7.51
N MET A 66 7.68 10.77 -7.67
CA MET A 66 7.29 9.40 -8.01
C MET A 66 7.02 8.54 -6.77
N ARG A 67 7.44 8.97 -5.58
CA ARG A 67 7.29 8.21 -4.34
C ARG A 67 5.86 8.33 -3.79
N VAL A 68 5.14 7.21 -3.82
CA VAL A 68 3.78 7.07 -3.29
C VAL A 68 3.76 7.28 -1.78
N GLY A 69 4.71 6.70 -1.03
CA GLY A 69 4.77 6.85 0.42
C GLY A 69 4.88 8.31 0.89
N LEU A 70 5.63 9.15 0.16
CA LEU A 70 5.69 10.59 0.44
C LEU A 70 4.37 11.29 0.09
N ALA A 71 3.68 10.85 -0.96
CA ALA A 71 2.36 11.38 -1.30
C ALA A 71 1.33 11.04 -0.23
N ALA A 72 1.25 9.77 0.16
CA ALA A 72 0.35 9.27 1.19
C ALA A 72 0.68 9.85 2.57
N GLY A 73 1.95 10.18 2.84
CA GLY A 73 2.36 10.84 4.06
C GLY A 73 1.78 12.26 4.20
N VAL A 74 1.83 13.05 3.12
CA VAL A 74 1.32 14.44 3.10
C VAL A 74 -0.20 14.49 2.93
N MET A 75 -0.75 13.62 2.09
CA MET A 75 -2.18 13.53 1.80
C MET A 75 -2.87 12.59 2.80
N HIS A 76 -2.84 12.98 4.08
CA HIS A 76 -3.32 12.15 5.19
C HIS A 76 -4.20 12.97 6.13
N GLU A 77 -5.24 12.37 6.72
CA GLU A 77 -6.17 13.05 7.66
C GLU A 77 -5.41 13.71 8.82
N TYR A 78 -4.46 12.98 9.40
CA TYR A 78 -3.58 13.51 10.44
C TYR A 78 -2.86 14.82 10.04
N VAL A 79 -2.35 14.92 8.81
CA VAL A 79 -1.69 16.14 8.33
C VAL A 79 -2.69 17.27 8.19
N ALA A 80 -3.88 17.00 7.66
CA ALA A 80 -4.97 17.98 7.57
C ALA A 80 -5.33 18.54 8.95
N LYS A 81 -5.45 17.66 9.96
CA LYS A 81 -5.69 18.04 11.35
C LYS A 81 -4.56 18.88 11.94
N GLN A 82 -3.31 18.52 11.68
CA GLN A 82 -2.18 19.30 12.19
C GLN A 82 -2.11 20.70 11.55
N ILE A 83 -2.40 20.82 10.25
CA ILE A 83 -2.51 22.12 9.57
C ILE A 83 -3.56 22.97 10.26
N GLU A 84 -4.75 22.43 10.53
CA GLU A 84 -5.85 23.15 11.18
C GLU A 84 -5.48 23.63 12.59
N MET A 85 -4.71 22.85 13.34
CA MET A 85 -4.30 23.20 14.70
C MET A 85 -3.17 24.24 14.74
N ASP A 86 -2.12 24.01 13.96
CA ASP A 86 -0.84 24.70 14.14
C ASP A 86 -0.57 25.81 13.13
N VAL A 87 -1.10 25.69 11.91
CA VAL A 87 -0.85 26.68 10.85
C VAL A 87 -1.78 27.87 11.06
N LYS A 88 -1.19 29.06 11.20
CA LYS A 88 -1.93 30.33 11.39
C LYS A 88 -1.89 31.18 10.11
N PRO A 89 -2.92 32.01 9.87
CA PRO A 89 -2.91 32.96 8.77
C PRO A 89 -1.70 33.90 8.82
N THR A 90 -1.17 34.24 7.65
CA THR A 90 -0.07 35.19 7.46
C THR A 90 -0.40 36.14 6.30
N ASN A 91 0.46 37.12 6.01
CA ASN A 91 0.25 38.06 4.90
C ASN A 91 0.07 37.37 3.54
N ASN A 92 0.62 36.16 3.36
CA ASN A 92 0.58 35.42 2.09
C ASN A 92 -0.38 34.23 2.11
N MET A 93 -1.09 34.00 3.21
CA MET A 93 -1.95 32.83 3.43
C MET A 93 -3.10 33.21 4.34
N ASP A 94 -4.29 33.32 3.78
CA ASP A 94 -5.52 33.61 4.53
C ASP A 94 -6.16 32.33 5.09
N GLN A 95 -7.16 32.50 5.95
CA GLN A 95 -7.87 31.37 6.58
C GLN A 95 -8.64 30.51 5.54
N ASN A 96 -9.13 31.11 4.46
CA ASN A 96 -9.86 30.39 3.41
C ASN A 96 -8.93 29.45 2.64
N MET A 97 -7.67 29.86 2.45
CA MET A 97 -6.63 29.05 1.83
C MET A 97 -6.24 27.86 2.71
N ILE A 98 -6.11 28.08 4.02
CA ILE A 98 -5.83 27.02 4.99
C ILE A 98 -6.99 26.02 4.98
N ASN A 99 -8.23 26.49 5.17
CA ASN A 99 -9.42 25.64 5.22
C ASN A 99 -9.66 24.88 3.90
N GLY A 100 -9.47 25.55 2.76
CA GLY A 100 -9.56 24.91 1.45
C GLY A 100 -8.53 23.79 1.32
N THR A 101 -7.26 24.07 1.62
CA THR A 101 -6.19 23.06 1.53
C THR A 101 -6.40 21.88 2.47
N VAL A 102 -6.87 22.13 3.70
CA VAL A 102 -7.26 21.09 4.66
C VAL A 102 -8.36 20.21 4.07
N GLU A 103 -9.45 20.80 3.57
CA GLU A 103 -10.55 20.05 2.95
C GLU A 103 -10.08 19.21 1.77
N TYR A 104 -9.24 19.77 0.89
CA TYR A 104 -8.65 19.03 -0.22
C TYR A 104 -7.85 17.81 0.25
N ILE A 105 -6.95 18.00 1.23
CA ILE A 105 -6.15 16.91 1.79
C ILE A 105 -7.07 15.83 2.36
N ARG A 106 -8.13 16.19 3.10
CA ARG A 106 -9.09 15.22 3.67
C ARG A 106 -9.78 14.40 2.59
N ARG A 107 -10.27 15.04 1.52
CA ARG A 107 -10.94 14.34 0.40
C ARG A 107 -9.99 13.36 -0.29
N VAL A 108 -8.76 13.79 -0.57
CA VAL A 108 -7.74 12.96 -1.23
C VAL A 108 -7.27 11.83 -0.31
N ALA A 109 -7.07 12.11 0.98
CA ALA A 109 -6.72 11.11 1.99
C ALA A 109 -7.81 10.03 2.07
N ARG A 110 -9.07 10.44 2.20
CA ARG A 110 -10.17 9.49 2.33
C ARG A 110 -10.36 8.61 1.10
N PHE A 111 -10.20 9.18 -0.10
CA PHE A 111 -10.15 8.39 -1.34
C PHE A 111 -9.08 7.31 -1.26
N TYR A 112 -7.85 7.70 -0.92
CA TYR A 112 -6.73 6.77 -0.92
C TYR A 112 -6.84 5.71 0.18
N GLU A 113 -7.32 6.09 1.37
CA GLU A 113 -7.59 5.18 2.48
C GLU A 113 -8.58 4.09 2.08
N ILE A 114 -9.72 4.45 1.48
CA ILE A 114 -10.72 3.48 1.02
C ILE A 114 -10.12 2.56 -0.05
N MET A 115 -9.40 3.14 -1.03
CA MET A 115 -8.84 2.38 -2.14
C MET A 115 -7.63 1.50 -1.77
N THR A 116 -7.06 1.66 -0.57
CA THR A 116 -5.92 0.87 -0.07
C THR A 116 -6.23 0.13 1.23
N ASP A 117 -7.49 0.12 1.63
CA ASP A 117 -7.99 -0.56 2.81
C ASP A 117 -7.69 -2.06 2.75
N THR A 118 -7.33 -2.64 3.89
CA THR A 118 -7.18 -4.09 4.04
C THR A 118 -8.53 -4.76 4.30
N ALA A 119 -9.52 -4.01 4.78
CA ALA A 119 -10.87 -4.51 4.98
C ALA A 119 -11.60 -4.66 3.63
N CYS A 120 -12.15 -5.84 3.38
CA CYS A 120 -12.93 -6.12 2.19
C CYS A 120 -14.30 -5.43 2.21
N PHE A 121 -14.86 -5.25 1.01
CA PHE A 121 -16.26 -4.95 0.77
C PHE A 121 -17.02 -6.27 0.67
N LYS A 122 -18.17 -6.34 1.35
CA LYS A 122 -19.02 -7.54 1.38
C LYS A 122 -20.31 -7.40 0.56
N SER A 123 -20.74 -6.17 0.31
CA SER A 123 -21.90 -5.87 -0.52
C SER A 123 -21.81 -4.45 -1.06
N MET A 124 -22.73 -4.09 -1.96
CA MET A 124 -22.89 -2.72 -2.46
C MET A 124 -23.45 -1.73 -1.42
N ASP A 125 -23.92 -2.22 -0.26
CA ASP A 125 -24.44 -1.37 0.83
C ASP A 125 -23.33 -0.80 1.73
N ASP A 126 -22.07 -1.15 1.46
CA ASP A 126 -20.94 -0.64 2.22
C ASP A 126 -20.88 0.90 2.14
N PRO A 127 -20.89 1.61 3.28
CA PRO A 127 -20.93 3.08 3.29
C PRO A 127 -19.74 3.72 2.56
N ARG A 128 -18.61 3.02 2.45
CA ARG A 128 -17.44 3.52 1.74
C ARG A 128 -17.72 3.77 0.25
N PHE A 129 -18.67 3.08 -0.37
CA PHE A 129 -19.07 3.38 -1.75
C PHE A 129 -19.74 4.76 -1.88
N ALA A 130 -20.64 5.09 -0.95
CA ALA A 130 -21.27 6.41 -0.92
C ALA A 130 -20.25 7.52 -0.61
N GLU A 131 -19.24 7.23 0.22
CA GLU A 131 -18.14 8.16 0.47
C GLU A 131 -17.29 8.41 -0.79
N LEU A 132 -16.98 7.37 -1.57
CA LEU A 132 -16.30 7.53 -2.86
C LEU A 132 -17.11 8.37 -3.85
N ASP A 133 -18.42 8.17 -3.93
CA ASP A 133 -19.30 9.01 -4.75
C ASP A 133 -19.28 10.47 -4.31
N ALA A 134 -19.36 10.72 -3.00
CA ALA A 134 -19.29 12.08 -2.46
C ALA A 134 -17.96 12.77 -2.77
N ILE A 135 -16.85 12.01 -2.83
CA ILE A 135 -15.54 12.54 -3.23
C ILE A 135 -15.54 12.89 -4.72
N VAL A 136 -16.00 12.00 -5.59
CA VAL A 136 -16.09 12.27 -7.04
C VAL A 136 -16.99 13.48 -7.29
N GLU A 137 -18.18 13.50 -6.70
CA GLU A 137 -19.14 14.59 -6.84
C GLU A 137 -18.54 15.93 -6.39
N TRP A 138 -17.77 15.96 -5.29
CA TRP A 138 -17.07 17.17 -4.85
C TRP A 138 -16.12 17.72 -5.93
N PHE A 139 -15.36 16.85 -6.59
CA PHE A 139 -14.50 17.24 -7.71
C PHE A 139 -15.30 17.60 -8.97
N THR A 140 -16.43 16.94 -9.23
CA THR A 140 -17.30 17.22 -10.37
C THR A 140 -17.98 18.59 -10.25
N VAL A 141 -18.50 18.93 -9.07
CA VAL A 141 -19.06 20.26 -8.78
C VAL A 141 -17.99 21.34 -8.96
N TRP A 142 -16.79 21.10 -8.42
CA TRP A 142 -15.67 22.03 -8.62
C TRP A 142 -15.29 22.18 -10.09
N LYS A 143 -15.22 21.07 -10.85
CA LYS A 143 -14.93 21.09 -12.28
C LYS A 143 -15.97 21.90 -13.06
N LYS A 144 -17.25 21.70 -12.76
CA LYS A 144 -18.34 22.46 -13.38
C LYS A 144 -18.22 23.96 -13.11
N TRP A 145 -17.92 24.34 -11.87
CA TRP A 145 -17.68 25.75 -11.52
C TRP A 145 -16.52 26.35 -12.33
N VAL A 146 -15.42 25.61 -12.52
CA VAL A 146 -14.29 26.06 -13.36
C VAL A 146 -14.67 26.15 -14.84
N ASP A 147 -15.45 25.22 -15.36
CA ASP A 147 -15.93 25.25 -16.75
C ASP A 147 -16.80 26.48 -17.01
N GLU A 148 -17.65 26.87 -16.06
CA GLU A 148 -18.43 28.11 -16.13
C GLU A 148 -17.52 29.35 -16.20
N GLN A 149 -16.41 29.38 -15.44
CA GLN A 149 -15.42 30.48 -15.53
C GLN A 149 -14.72 30.50 -16.90
N VAL A 150 -14.39 29.33 -17.44
CA VAL A 150 -13.76 29.18 -18.76
C VAL A 150 -14.72 29.66 -19.86
N ASP A 151 -15.99 29.31 -19.78
CA ASP A 151 -16.99 29.71 -20.77
C ASP A 151 -17.30 31.21 -20.69
N ALA A 152 -17.37 31.79 -19.49
CA ALA A 152 -17.45 33.22 -19.32
C ALA A 152 -16.25 33.96 -19.95
N ALA A 153 -15.03 33.41 -19.81
CA ALA A 153 -13.85 33.97 -20.44
C ALA A 153 -13.88 33.88 -21.98
N LYS A 154 -14.44 32.79 -22.55
CA LYS A 154 -14.62 32.63 -24.00
C LYS A 154 -15.65 33.59 -24.60
N GLN A 155 -16.61 34.07 -23.82
CA GLN A 155 -17.63 35.01 -24.28
C GLN A 155 -17.12 36.46 -24.36
N LEU A 156 -15.92 36.75 -23.84
CA LEU A 156 -15.31 38.08 -23.96
C LEU A 156 -15.06 38.44 -25.44
N PRO A 157 -15.24 39.71 -25.81
CA PRO A 157 -14.94 40.17 -27.17
C PRO A 157 -13.45 39.99 -27.47
N ALA A 158 -13.16 39.50 -28.67
CA ALA A 158 -11.80 39.19 -29.14
C ALA A 158 -11.62 39.63 -30.60
N ALA A 159 -11.91 40.92 -30.88
CA ALA A 159 -11.86 41.48 -32.22
C ALA A 159 -10.42 41.78 -32.66
N THR A 160 -9.58 42.21 -31.72
CA THR A 160 -8.15 42.49 -31.94
C THR A 160 -7.27 41.35 -31.46
N ASP A 161 -6.03 41.27 -31.97
CA ASP A 161 -5.07 40.24 -31.54
C ASP A 161 -4.65 40.41 -30.07
N GLU A 162 -4.67 41.64 -29.55
CA GLU A 162 -4.45 41.91 -28.13
C GLU A 162 -5.58 41.36 -27.26
N GLU A 163 -6.84 41.54 -27.68
CA GLU A 163 -8.00 40.99 -26.98
C GLU A 163 -8.03 39.46 -27.04
N LYS A 164 -7.66 38.84 -28.17
CA LYS A 164 -7.50 37.37 -28.27
C LYS A 164 -6.46 36.85 -27.30
N LYS A 165 -5.32 37.56 -27.17
CA LYS A 165 -4.26 37.19 -26.21
C LYS A 165 -4.74 37.32 -24.77
N ALA A 166 -5.46 38.39 -24.45
CA ALA A 166 -6.04 38.59 -23.11
C ALA A 166 -7.10 37.52 -22.78
N GLN A 167 -7.95 37.17 -23.75
CA GLN A 167 -8.91 36.09 -23.63
C GLN A 167 -8.23 34.74 -23.37
N ALA A 168 -7.21 34.39 -24.17
CA ALA A 168 -6.46 33.15 -24.00
C ALA A 168 -5.77 33.07 -22.61
N ALA A 169 -5.26 34.20 -22.11
CA ALA A 169 -4.69 34.29 -20.77
C ALA A 169 -5.75 34.03 -19.68
N LYS A 170 -6.93 34.64 -19.78
CA LYS A 170 -8.05 34.39 -18.84
C LYS A 170 -8.54 32.95 -18.86
N ILE A 171 -8.65 32.35 -20.05
CA ILE A 171 -9.01 30.92 -20.17
C ILE A 171 -7.95 30.05 -19.50
N LYS A 172 -6.67 30.37 -19.69
CA LYS A 172 -5.56 29.64 -19.05
C LYS A 172 -5.61 29.78 -17.52
N GLU A 173 -5.87 30.97 -17.01
CA GLU A 173 -6.01 31.26 -15.58
C GLU A 173 -7.21 30.50 -14.98
N ALA A 174 -8.38 30.56 -15.62
CA ALA A 174 -9.56 29.79 -15.20
C ALA A 174 -9.27 28.28 -15.16
N LYS A 175 -8.63 27.71 -16.19
CA LYS A 175 -8.22 26.30 -16.20
C LYS A 175 -7.19 25.95 -15.11
N ALA A 176 -6.40 26.92 -14.66
CA ALA A 176 -5.43 26.75 -13.60
C ALA A 176 -6.07 26.70 -12.20
N MET A 177 -7.36 27.03 -12.07
CA MET A 177 -8.14 26.93 -10.84
C MET A 177 -8.55 25.50 -10.47
N PHE A 178 -8.38 24.54 -11.37
CA PHE A 178 -8.69 23.13 -11.12
C PHE A 178 -7.41 22.26 -11.12
N ILE A 179 -7.52 21.03 -10.63
CA ILE A 179 -6.49 20.00 -10.83
C ILE A 179 -6.29 19.71 -12.33
N THR A 180 -5.26 18.95 -12.70
CA THR A 180 -5.12 18.54 -14.11
C THR A 180 -6.33 17.70 -14.55
N ASN A 181 -6.79 17.86 -15.79
CA ASN A 181 -7.88 17.02 -16.31
C ASN A 181 -7.53 15.54 -16.20
N GLU A 182 -6.28 15.18 -16.49
CA GLU A 182 -5.76 13.81 -16.31
C GLU A 182 -5.90 13.32 -14.86
N ALA A 183 -5.65 14.15 -13.85
CA ALA A 183 -5.81 13.73 -12.45
C ALA A 183 -7.27 13.50 -12.08
N TYR A 184 -8.17 14.33 -12.61
CA TYR A 184 -9.61 14.19 -12.40
C TYR A 184 -10.19 12.97 -13.13
N GLU A 185 -9.82 12.77 -14.38
CA GLU A 185 -10.24 11.60 -15.17
C GLU A 185 -9.73 10.31 -14.52
N ASP A 186 -8.46 10.28 -14.09
CA ASP A 186 -7.91 9.16 -13.35
C ASP A 186 -8.69 8.84 -12.07
N LEU A 187 -9.04 9.88 -11.28
CA LEU A 187 -9.86 9.72 -10.08
C LEU A 187 -11.23 9.11 -10.42
N CYS A 188 -11.92 9.65 -11.42
CA CYS A 188 -13.22 9.15 -11.85
C CYS A 188 -13.16 7.71 -12.35
N ILE A 189 -12.17 7.38 -13.19
CA ILE A 189 -11.97 6.02 -13.72
C ILE A 189 -11.62 5.04 -12.60
N CYS A 190 -10.82 5.48 -11.61
CA CYS A 190 -10.47 4.67 -10.46
C CYS A 190 -11.72 4.31 -9.64
N VAL A 191 -12.52 5.31 -9.26
CA VAL A 191 -13.72 5.13 -8.44
C VAL A 191 -14.83 4.38 -9.18
N HIS A 192 -15.23 4.85 -10.36
CA HIS A 192 -16.30 4.20 -11.12
C HIS A 192 -15.88 2.80 -11.59
N GLY A 193 -14.61 2.63 -11.98
CA GLY A 193 -14.08 1.33 -12.36
C GLY A 193 -14.13 0.34 -11.21
N PHE A 194 -13.73 0.74 -10.00
CA PHE A 194 -13.82 -0.10 -8.82
C PHE A 194 -15.27 -0.47 -8.48
N LYS A 195 -16.15 0.53 -8.43
CA LYS A 195 -17.57 0.33 -8.13
C LYS A 195 -18.27 -0.61 -9.10
N ASN A 196 -18.05 -0.41 -10.41
CA ASN A 196 -18.67 -1.25 -11.43
C ASN A 196 -18.14 -2.69 -11.37
N SER A 197 -16.84 -2.87 -11.13
CA SER A 197 -16.26 -4.20 -10.91
C SER A 197 -16.85 -4.87 -9.67
N ALA A 198 -16.95 -4.16 -8.55
CA ALA A 198 -17.54 -4.71 -7.32
C ALA A 198 -19.02 -5.06 -7.51
N GLN A 199 -19.79 -4.20 -8.16
CA GLN A 199 -21.21 -4.45 -8.45
C GLN A 199 -21.40 -5.72 -9.27
N TYR A 200 -20.60 -5.90 -10.34
CA TYR A 200 -20.62 -7.10 -11.14
C TYR A 200 -20.22 -8.33 -10.33
N LEU A 201 -19.14 -8.24 -9.55
CA LEU A 201 -18.66 -9.36 -8.75
C LEU A 201 -19.68 -9.79 -7.69
N PHE A 202 -20.37 -8.85 -7.03
CA PHE A 202 -21.40 -9.18 -6.06
C PHE A 202 -22.69 -9.71 -6.69
N SER A 203 -23.01 -9.33 -7.94
CA SER A 203 -24.18 -9.87 -8.64
C SER A 203 -23.97 -11.31 -9.09
N GLU A 204 -22.76 -11.65 -9.53
CA GLU A 204 -22.41 -13.00 -9.98
C GLU A 204 -22.00 -13.92 -8.82
N TYR A 205 -21.30 -13.39 -7.82
CA TYR A 205 -20.70 -14.17 -6.74
C TYR A 205 -21.04 -13.55 -5.38
N SER A 206 -22.22 -13.87 -4.84
CA SER A 206 -22.70 -13.29 -3.58
C SER A 206 -21.86 -13.65 -2.34
N PHE A 207 -21.00 -14.67 -2.43
CA PHE A 207 -20.06 -15.06 -1.37
C PHE A 207 -18.71 -14.35 -1.47
N LEU A 208 -18.45 -13.62 -2.57
CA LEU A 208 -17.17 -13.00 -2.82
C LEU A 208 -16.98 -11.77 -1.92
N HIS A 209 -15.77 -11.61 -1.42
CA HIS A 209 -15.33 -10.38 -0.77
C HIS A 209 -14.36 -9.63 -1.69
N VAL A 210 -14.58 -8.33 -1.88
CA VAL A 210 -13.75 -7.51 -2.77
C VAL A 210 -12.77 -6.69 -1.94
N TYR A 211 -11.48 -6.88 -2.16
CA TYR A 211 -10.42 -6.15 -1.47
C TYR A 211 -9.92 -5.01 -2.38
N PRO A 212 -10.10 -3.73 -2.00
CA PRO A 212 -9.77 -2.61 -2.89
C PRO A 212 -8.27 -2.54 -3.21
N ARG A 213 -7.41 -2.88 -2.24
CA ARG A 213 -5.95 -2.91 -2.39
C ARG A 213 -5.48 -3.84 -3.53
N THR A 214 -6.21 -4.91 -3.82
CA THR A 214 -5.84 -5.90 -4.84
C THR A 214 -6.14 -5.42 -6.25
N MET A 215 -6.86 -4.31 -6.39
CA MET A 215 -7.21 -3.70 -7.67
C MET A 215 -6.16 -2.64 -8.11
N SER A 216 -5.04 -2.55 -7.39
CA SER A 216 -3.91 -1.68 -7.73
C SER A 216 -2.81 -2.43 -8.49
N THR A 217 -1.90 -1.71 -9.14
CA THR A 217 -0.73 -2.28 -9.80
C THR A 217 0.47 -2.46 -8.86
N ASN A 218 0.27 -2.31 -7.54
CA ASN A 218 1.35 -2.38 -6.55
C ASN A 218 2.08 -3.72 -6.55
N SER A 219 1.34 -4.84 -6.68
CA SER A 219 1.94 -6.18 -6.75
C SER A 219 2.88 -6.32 -7.96
N LEU A 220 2.50 -5.73 -9.09
CA LEU A 220 3.33 -5.69 -10.30
C LEU A 220 4.55 -4.77 -10.13
N GLU A 221 4.39 -3.61 -9.49
CA GLU A 221 5.52 -2.73 -9.16
C GLU A 221 6.51 -3.38 -8.19
N ALA A 222 6.01 -4.13 -7.19
CA ALA A 222 6.80 -4.91 -6.26
C ALA A 222 7.58 -6.02 -6.99
N PHE A 223 6.92 -6.73 -7.92
CA PHE A 223 7.59 -7.70 -8.80
C PHE A 223 8.71 -7.06 -9.62
N PHE A 224 8.48 -5.89 -10.23
CA PHE A 224 9.53 -5.16 -10.95
C PHE A 224 10.67 -4.70 -10.04
N ALA A 225 10.36 -4.33 -8.79
CA ALA A 225 11.37 -3.97 -7.81
C ALA A 225 12.23 -5.17 -7.42
N LEU A 226 11.63 -6.34 -7.21
CA LEU A 226 12.39 -7.56 -6.92
C LEU A 226 13.24 -7.99 -8.12
N ALA A 227 12.67 -7.94 -9.33
CA ALA A 227 13.43 -8.23 -10.55
C ALA A 227 14.65 -7.29 -10.70
N ARG A 228 14.49 -5.99 -10.40
CA ARG A 228 15.63 -5.05 -10.29
C ARG A 228 16.64 -5.47 -9.23
N ALA A 229 16.18 -5.85 -8.04
CA ALA A 229 17.06 -6.27 -6.95
C ALA A 229 17.92 -7.49 -7.29
N THR A 230 17.38 -8.44 -8.09
CA THR A 230 18.17 -9.61 -8.55
C THR A 230 19.34 -9.22 -9.46
N GLY A 231 19.30 -8.06 -10.12
CA GLY A 231 20.40 -7.51 -10.93
C GLY A 231 21.49 -6.82 -10.11
N GLY A 232 21.37 -6.78 -8.78
CA GLY A 232 22.33 -6.13 -7.89
C GLY A 232 22.41 -4.62 -8.12
N HIS A 233 23.57 -4.14 -8.58
CA HIS A 233 23.82 -2.71 -8.80
C HIS A 233 23.39 -2.20 -10.18
N ASP A 234 23.00 -3.08 -11.11
CA ASP A 234 22.53 -2.64 -12.41
C ASP A 234 21.06 -2.21 -12.32
N GLY A 235 20.83 -0.89 -12.30
CA GLY A 235 19.48 -0.32 -12.33
C GLY A 235 18.75 -0.57 -13.65
N ARG A 236 19.42 -1.08 -14.70
CA ARG A 236 18.81 -1.41 -15.99
C ARG A 236 18.45 -2.88 -16.04
N VAL A 237 17.15 -3.15 -16.00
CA VAL A 237 16.63 -4.50 -16.17
C VAL A 237 16.40 -4.77 -17.65
N THR A 238 17.07 -5.78 -18.17
CA THR A 238 16.83 -6.27 -19.53
C THR A 238 15.65 -7.25 -19.52
N ALA A 239 15.06 -7.52 -20.69
CA ALA A 239 14.04 -8.57 -20.82
C ALA A 239 14.53 -9.94 -20.32
N LYS A 240 15.83 -10.22 -20.45
CA LYS A 240 16.45 -11.45 -19.93
C LYS A 240 16.47 -11.49 -18.40
N HIS A 241 16.76 -10.36 -17.74
CA HIS A 241 16.68 -10.27 -16.27
C HIS A 241 15.25 -10.51 -15.78
N MET A 242 14.25 -9.93 -16.45
CA MET A 242 12.83 -10.18 -16.15
C MET A 242 12.45 -11.65 -16.29
N LEU A 243 12.90 -12.31 -17.38
CA LEU A 243 12.64 -13.73 -17.60
C LEU A 243 13.27 -14.60 -16.50
N ILE A 244 14.52 -14.31 -16.11
CA ILE A 244 15.21 -15.04 -15.04
C ILE A 244 14.49 -14.86 -13.71
N ALA A 245 14.09 -13.62 -13.36
CA ALA A 245 13.32 -13.36 -12.15
C ALA A 245 12.00 -14.15 -12.17
N HIS A 246 11.26 -14.12 -13.28
CA HIS A 246 10.03 -14.89 -13.44
C HIS A 246 10.25 -16.40 -13.25
N MET A 247 11.27 -16.99 -13.89
CA MET A 247 11.61 -18.41 -13.72
C MET A 247 11.96 -18.75 -12.28
N TYR A 248 12.71 -17.88 -11.60
CA TYR A 248 13.06 -18.03 -10.19
C TYR A 248 11.82 -18.02 -9.30
N PHE A 249 10.91 -17.07 -9.51
CA PHE A 249 9.63 -17.01 -8.80
C PHE A 249 8.77 -18.26 -8.99
N MET A 250 8.61 -18.73 -10.23
CA MET A 250 7.85 -19.95 -10.53
C MET A 250 8.46 -21.17 -9.81
N SER A 251 9.80 -21.25 -9.78
CA SER A 251 10.53 -22.34 -9.11
C SER A 251 10.37 -22.28 -7.59
N MET A 252 10.53 -21.10 -6.98
CA MET A 252 10.32 -20.92 -5.53
C MET A 252 8.89 -21.23 -5.11
N ARG A 253 7.90 -20.83 -5.91
CA ARG A 253 6.49 -21.12 -5.66
C ARG A 253 6.21 -22.62 -5.73
N ALA A 254 6.71 -23.31 -6.77
CA ALA A 254 6.57 -24.76 -6.88
C ALA A 254 7.21 -25.48 -5.67
N TYR A 255 8.40 -25.02 -5.26
CA TYR A 255 9.09 -25.55 -4.07
C TYR A 255 8.30 -25.31 -2.77
N THR A 256 7.79 -24.09 -2.56
CA THR A 256 6.99 -23.75 -1.38
C THR A 256 5.70 -24.55 -1.31
N THR A 257 5.01 -24.70 -2.46
CA THR A 257 3.80 -25.54 -2.57
C THR A 257 4.12 -26.99 -2.22
N HIS A 258 5.25 -27.50 -2.71
CA HIS A 258 5.71 -28.84 -2.38
C HIS A 258 6.00 -29.00 -0.88
N LEU A 259 6.68 -28.03 -0.24
CA LEU A 259 6.91 -28.02 1.20
C LEU A 259 5.61 -27.99 2.02
N LYS A 260 4.62 -27.18 1.62
CA LYS A 260 3.29 -27.15 2.26
C LYS A 260 2.57 -28.50 2.17
N ARG A 261 2.67 -29.19 1.03
CA ARG A 261 2.15 -30.55 0.84
C ARG A 261 2.89 -31.57 1.71
N LEU A 262 4.22 -31.46 1.81
CA LEU A 262 5.01 -32.34 2.68
C LEU A 262 4.62 -32.15 4.15
N ASN A 263 4.46 -30.91 4.61
CA ASN A 263 4.07 -30.60 5.99
C ASN A 263 2.68 -31.15 6.35
N THR A 264 1.74 -31.17 5.40
CA THR A 264 0.39 -31.74 5.61
C THR A 264 0.35 -33.26 5.44
N SER A 265 1.35 -33.85 4.77
CA SER A 265 1.46 -35.31 4.60
C SER A 265 2.18 -36.02 5.75
N TYR A 266 2.87 -35.29 6.62
CA TYR A 266 3.54 -35.86 7.78
C TYR A 266 2.52 -36.00 8.93
N VAL A 267 1.79 -37.12 8.96
CA VAL A 267 1.11 -37.56 10.17
C VAL A 267 2.21 -37.96 11.15
N MET A 268 2.49 -37.13 12.14
CA MET A 268 3.39 -37.50 13.22
C MET A 268 2.83 -38.78 13.86
N PRO A 269 3.63 -39.85 14.02
CA PRO A 269 3.20 -41.03 14.74
C PRO A 269 2.67 -40.59 16.10
N THR A 270 1.42 -40.94 16.40
CA THR A 270 0.89 -40.77 17.74
C THR A 270 1.64 -41.71 18.68
N ALA A 271 1.64 -41.44 19.99
CA ALA A 271 2.28 -42.35 20.96
C ALA A 271 1.76 -43.80 20.79
N ALA A 272 0.50 -43.98 20.40
CA ALA A 272 -0.09 -45.27 20.09
C ALA A 272 0.52 -45.98 18.86
N ASP A 273 1.05 -45.23 17.90
CA ASP A 273 1.75 -45.78 16.72
C ASP A 273 3.20 -46.19 17.06
N LEU A 274 3.76 -45.67 18.15
CA LEU A 274 5.07 -46.04 18.68
C LEU A 274 4.99 -47.22 19.67
N ASP A 275 3.81 -47.52 20.20
CA ASP A 275 3.55 -48.64 21.12
C ASP A 275 3.26 -49.98 20.39
N GLY A 276 3.58 -50.04 19.09
CA GLY A 276 3.46 -51.24 18.27
C GLY A 276 4.38 -52.38 18.70
N ASP A 277 3.79 -53.31 19.45
CA ASP A 277 4.09 -54.75 19.44
C ASP A 277 5.49 -55.17 19.92
N GLY A 278 5.79 -54.85 21.18
CA GLY A 278 6.68 -55.67 22.00
C GLY A 278 6.02 -57.02 22.33
N GLY A 279 5.73 -57.83 21.32
CA GLY A 279 5.30 -59.23 21.44
C GLY A 279 6.43 -60.09 22.01
N GLY A 280 6.70 -59.92 23.31
CA GLY A 280 7.55 -60.80 24.09
C GLY A 280 6.75 -62.02 24.54
N ASP A 281 7.07 -63.18 23.97
CA ASP A 281 6.78 -64.49 24.53
C ASP A 281 7.14 -64.51 26.03
N GLN A 282 6.15 -64.67 26.90
CA GLN A 282 6.39 -65.13 28.27
C GLN A 282 5.38 -66.21 28.65
N ASN A 283 5.91 -67.43 28.70
CA ASN A 283 5.34 -68.57 29.39
C ASN A 283 5.36 -68.39 30.92
N GLU A 284 4.26 -68.84 31.50
CA GLU A 284 3.92 -69.26 32.87
C GLU A 284 4.94 -69.25 34.03
N ALA A 285 4.37 -68.81 35.17
CA ALA A 285 4.52 -69.23 36.59
C ALA A 285 4.95 -68.03 37.46
N GLY A 286 4.23 -67.55 38.47
CA GLY A 286 3.35 -68.19 39.45
C GLY A 286 3.83 -67.78 40.86
N ILE A 287 2.89 -67.39 41.73
CA ILE A 287 2.94 -67.43 43.22
C ILE A 287 3.32 -66.14 44.00
N LEU A 288 2.25 -65.58 44.61
CA LEU A 288 2.02 -65.02 45.98
C LEU A 288 2.76 -63.79 46.57
N GLY A 289 1.91 -62.87 47.05
CA GLY A 289 2.02 -62.07 48.30
C GLY A 289 2.84 -60.79 48.19
N ASP A 290 2.65 -59.73 48.97
CA ASP A 290 1.66 -59.30 49.95
C ASP A 290 1.97 -57.80 50.22
N GLU A 291 0.99 -57.04 50.69
CA GLU A 291 1.03 -55.77 51.44
C GLU A 291 2.18 -54.72 51.32
N GLY A 292 1.77 -53.43 51.26
CA GLY A 292 2.51 -52.32 51.89
C GLY A 292 2.65 -51.07 51.04
N GLY A 293 1.87 -50.02 51.36
CA GLY A 293 1.87 -48.74 50.65
C GLY A 293 3.07 -47.83 50.92
N VAL A 294 3.03 -46.62 50.34
CA VAL A 294 3.41 -45.31 50.91
C VAL A 294 3.37 -44.27 49.78
N ASP A 295 2.78 -43.12 50.11
CA ASP A 295 2.71 -41.88 49.36
C ASP A 295 4.05 -41.41 48.79
N LYS A 296 4.01 -40.67 47.67
CA LYS A 296 4.63 -39.34 47.56
C LYS A 296 4.34 -38.64 46.25
N ASP A 297 4.01 -37.37 46.42
CA ASP A 297 3.89 -36.30 45.45
C ASP A 297 5.11 -36.20 44.53
N GLY A 298 4.85 -35.85 43.26
CA GLY A 298 5.87 -35.67 42.23
C GLY A 298 5.35 -34.77 41.11
N ASP A 299 5.13 -33.52 41.47
CA ASP A 299 4.96 -32.36 40.60
C ASP A 299 6.10 -32.28 39.56
N TRP A 300 5.76 -32.30 38.26
CA TRP A 300 6.72 -32.02 37.19
C TRP A 300 6.23 -30.80 36.41
N ASP A 301 6.68 -29.66 36.92
CA ASP A 301 6.63 -28.36 36.29
C ASP A 301 7.60 -28.36 35.10
N VAL A 302 7.07 -28.32 33.87
CA VAL A 302 7.88 -28.14 32.64
C VAL A 302 7.95 -26.64 32.35
N THR A 303 8.79 -25.92 33.08
CA THR A 303 9.28 -24.61 32.67
C THR A 303 10.41 -24.79 31.66
N GLY A 304 10.05 -24.80 30.37
CA GLY A 304 11.02 -24.72 29.27
C GLY A 304 11.64 -23.32 29.22
N SER A 305 12.86 -23.21 29.74
CA SER A 305 13.76 -22.06 29.64
C SER A 305 13.96 -21.63 28.18
N LYS A 306 13.82 -20.33 27.92
CA LYS A 306 14.28 -19.67 26.68
C LYS A 306 15.71 -19.21 26.91
N ASP A 307 16.67 -20.10 26.66
CA ASP A 307 18.08 -19.72 26.58
C ASP A 307 18.46 -19.50 25.10
N TRP A 308 18.48 -18.23 24.70
CA TRP A 308 19.21 -17.78 23.52
C TRP A 308 20.64 -17.49 24.00
N GLU A 309 21.56 -18.43 23.78
CA GLU A 309 22.96 -18.16 24.03
C GLU A 309 23.47 -17.07 23.07
N THR A 310 24.00 -16.02 23.71
CA THR A 310 24.74 -14.94 23.09
C THR A 310 26.09 -15.48 22.63
N ILE A 311 26.36 -15.49 21.33
CA ILE A 311 27.70 -15.78 20.81
C ILE A 311 28.53 -14.50 20.91
N GLU A 312 29.42 -14.45 21.89
CA GLU A 312 30.56 -13.52 21.91
C GLU A 312 31.55 -13.92 20.81
N ILE A 313 31.83 -13.00 19.87
CA ILE A 313 32.95 -13.14 18.94
C ILE A 313 34.15 -12.43 19.54
N ILE A 314 35.08 -13.20 20.09
CA ILE A 314 36.42 -12.76 20.47
C ILE A 314 37.22 -12.49 19.18
N GLY A 315 37.76 -11.27 19.07
CA GLY A 315 38.62 -10.85 17.98
C GLY A 315 39.96 -11.57 17.99
N GLY A 316 40.40 -12.01 16.81
CA GLY A 316 41.73 -12.54 16.56
C GLY A 316 42.29 -11.92 15.28
N ASP A 317 43.35 -11.13 15.43
CA ASP A 317 44.14 -10.57 14.35
C ASP A 317 44.83 -11.69 13.55
N GLY A 318 44.77 -11.63 12.22
CA GLY A 318 45.46 -12.57 11.34
C GLY A 318 45.31 -12.24 9.87
N GLN A 319 46.45 -11.97 9.22
CA GLN A 319 46.61 -11.49 7.86
C GLN A 319 46.16 -12.49 6.77
N GLY A 320 45.64 -11.94 5.66
CA GLY A 320 45.90 -12.44 4.30
C GLY A 320 44.83 -13.34 3.66
N GLY A 321 44.26 -12.86 2.55
CA GLY A 321 43.58 -13.69 1.54
C GLY A 321 42.13 -13.30 1.27
N SER A 322 41.88 -12.58 0.17
CA SER A 322 40.53 -12.25 -0.29
C SER A 322 39.84 -13.46 -0.91
N VAL A 323 38.80 -13.95 -0.25
CA VAL A 323 37.74 -14.77 -0.87
C VAL A 323 36.42 -14.24 -0.36
N GLY A 324 35.63 -13.62 -1.23
CA GLY A 324 34.33 -13.04 -0.89
C GLY A 324 33.29 -14.14 -0.68
N THR A 325 32.81 -14.27 0.55
CA THR A 325 31.67 -15.12 0.90
C THR A 325 30.45 -14.26 1.26
N CYS A 326 29.28 -14.77 0.85
CA CYS A 326 27.96 -14.15 0.94
C CYS A 326 27.65 -13.63 2.35
N ARG A 327 27.54 -12.30 2.47
CA ARG A 327 27.12 -11.60 3.71
C ARG A 327 25.89 -10.70 3.48
N ASP A 328 25.17 -10.88 2.37
CA ASP A 328 24.19 -9.90 1.88
C ASP A 328 22.73 -10.16 2.25
N THR A 329 22.36 -11.30 2.84
CA THR A 329 20.94 -11.57 3.15
C THR A 329 20.39 -10.68 4.26
N ALA A 330 21.16 -10.44 5.33
CA ALA A 330 20.75 -9.57 6.44
C ALA A 330 20.72 -8.08 6.05
N ALA A 331 21.66 -7.65 5.21
CA ALA A 331 21.71 -6.28 4.68
C ALA A 331 20.61 -5.99 3.65
N SER A 332 20.06 -7.03 3.01
CA SER A 332 18.92 -6.94 2.09
C SER A 332 17.60 -6.83 2.85
N GLN A 333 17.42 -7.60 3.93
CA GLN A 333 16.23 -7.51 4.80
C GLN A 333 16.14 -6.17 5.54
N ALA A 334 17.27 -5.63 6.04
CA ALA A 334 17.28 -4.31 6.68
C ALA A 334 16.89 -3.17 5.72
N ARG A 335 17.25 -3.29 4.42
CA ARG A 335 16.87 -2.30 3.40
C ARG A 335 15.40 -2.38 2.97
N LEU A 336 14.77 -3.55 3.06
CA LEU A 336 13.32 -3.69 2.83
C LEU A 336 12.53 -2.98 3.94
N HIS A 337 13.00 -3.05 5.18
CA HIS A 337 12.37 -2.40 6.33
C HIS A 337 12.44 -0.86 6.25
N ASP A 338 13.57 -0.29 5.80
CA ASP A 338 13.75 1.15 5.57
C ASP A 338 12.92 1.71 4.39
N HIS A 339 12.37 0.84 3.55
CA HIS A 339 11.46 1.21 2.46
C HIS A 339 9.97 1.01 2.78
N GLY A 340 9.63 0.67 4.03
CA GLY A 340 8.24 0.54 4.49
C GLY A 340 7.56 -0.78 4.09
N PHE A 341 8.31 -1.86 3.85
CA PHE A 341 7.80 -3.16 3.42
C PHE A 341 7.67 -4.17 4.58
N SER A 342 7.02 -3.80 5.69
CA SER A 342 6.70 -4.75 6.78
C SER A 342 5.58 -5.74 6.42
N ASP A 343 4.84 -5.50 5.34
CA ASP A 343 3.54 -6.16 5.09
C ASP A 343 3.58 -7.19 3.92
N LEU A 344 4.77 -7.61 3.49
CA LEU A 344 4.92 -8.55 2.36
C LEU A 344 4.34 -9.95 2.62
N GLU A 345 4.21 -10.36 3.90
CA GLU A 345 3.57 -11.64 4.25
C GLU A 345 2.06 -11.63 3.94
N ASP A 346 1.40 -10.48 4.12
CA ASP A 346 -0.03 -10.31 3.80
C ASP A 346 -0.27 -10.19 2.28
N GLU A 347 0.66 -9.60 1.53
CA GLU A 347 0.57 -9.53 0.06
C GLU A 347 0.76 -10.90 -0.62
N PHE A 348 1.58 -11.78 -0.02
CA PHE A 348 1.73 -13.16 -0.49
C PHE A 348 0.44 -13.97 -0.28
N LEU A 349 -0.24 -13.80 0.86
CA LEU A 349 -1.55 -14.39 1.15
C LEU A 349 -2.64 -13.94 0.16
N VAL A 350 -2.60 -12.68 -0.26
CA VAL A 350 -3.56 -12.12 -1.24
C VAL A 350 -3.39 -12.74 -2.63
N MET A 351 -2.16 -13.00 -3.08
CA MET A 351 -1.93 -13.71 -4.35
C MET A 351 -2.31 -15.19 -4.24
N GLU A 352 -2.07 -15.85 -3.11
CA GLU A 352 -2.55 -17.23 -2.87
C GLU A 352 -4.08 -17.31 -2.86
N TYR A 353 -4.78 -16.30 -2.34
CA TYR A 353 -6.24 -16.24 -2.31
C TYR A 353 -6.85 -16.05 -3.71
N PHE A 354 -6.27 -15.18 -4.54
CA PHE A 354 -6.71 -14.95 -5.93
C PHE A 354 -6.59 -16.22 -6.79
N GLU A 355 -5.60 -17.06 -6.53
CA GLU A 355 -5.38 -18.30 -7.27
C GLU A 355 -6.26 -19.45 -6.77
N SER A 356 -6.58 -19.50 -5.46
CA SER A 356 -7.57 -20.46 -4.94
C SER A 356 -8.99 -20.27 -5.50
N MET A 357 -9.29 -19.07 -6.01
CA MET A 357 -10.55 -18.80 -6.74
C MET A 357 -10.50 -19.18 -8.22
N ILE A 358 -9.31 -19.22 -8.83
CA ILE A 358 -9.13 -19.61 -10.22
C ILE A 358 -9.06 -21.15 -10.34
N ASP A 359 -8.66 -21.85 -9.28
CA ASP A 359 -8.67 -23.32 -9.15
C ASP A 359 -10.08 -23.94 -8.95
N CYS A 360 -11.16 -23.17 -9.18
CA CYS A 360 -12.49 -23.76 -9.36
C CYS A 360 -12.60 -24.33 -10.79
N ASP A 361 -12.12 -25.57 -10.95
CA ASP A 361 -12.39 -26.44 -12.10
C ASP A 361 -13.90 -26.48 -12.42
N ASN A 362 -14.36 -25.62 -13.33
CA ASN A 362 -15.62 -25.74 -14.08
C ASN A 362 -15.74 -24.70 -15.21
N PHE A 363 -14.68 -24.50 -15.98
CA PHE A 363 -14.72 -23.78 -17.26
C PHE A 363 -14.56 -24.73 -18.46
N GLU A 364 -15.18 -25.90 -18.40
CA GLU A 364 -15.49 -26.69 -19.59
C GLU A 364 -16.95 -26.38 -19.98
N HIS A 365 -17.13 -25.38 -20.86
CA HIS A 365 -18.24 -25.20 -21.81
C HIS A 365 -18.53 -23.73 -22.10
N ILE A 366 -17.60 -23.03 -22.77
CA ILE A 366 -17.98 -21.91 -23.65
C ILE A 366 -17.14 -22.03 -24.92
N ASP A 367 -17.56 -22.94 -25.80
CA ASP A 367 -17.18 -22.94 -27.21
C ASP A 367 -18.46 -23.16 -28.02
N THR A 368 -19.15 -22.07 -28.31
CA THR A 368 -19.99 -21.81 -29.49
C THR A 368 -20.84 -20.58 -29.22
N PHE A 369 -20.54 -19.45 -29.85
CA PHE A 369 -21.44 -18.77 -30.79
C PHE A 369 -20.70 -17.60 -31.45
N ALA A 370 -21.12 -17.36 -32.71
CA ALA A 370 -20.47 -16.63 -33.79
C ALA A 370 -20.16 -15.14 -33.54
#